data_AF-A0A838Q9W5-F1
#
_entry.id   AF-A0A838Q9W5-F1
#
_cell.length_a   1.000
_cell.length_b   1.000
_cell.length_c   1.000
_cell.angle_alpha   90.00
_cell.angle_beta   90.00
_cell.angle_gamma   90.00
#
_symmetry.space_group_name_H-M   'P 1'
#
loop_
_entity.id
_entity.type
_entity.pdbx_description
1 polymer ?
#
loop_
_entity_poly.entity_id
_entity_poly.type
_entity_poly.pdbx_seq_one_letter_code
_entity_poly.pdbx_strand_id
1 'polypeptide(L)'
;MLDFSTYLLYRAGSVIVRALPLRFLFSLGKILGLIAWAILPGYRGLAQRNLAIAFAPHKSPREIRSLTRKHFQRLGANLICSVKLGSMPLEKVA
;
A
#
# COMPACT_ATOMS: atom_id res chain seq x y z
N MET A 1 31.96 -0.03 -0.96
CA MET A 1 31.33 -1.35 -1.26
C MET A 1 29.83 -1.35 -0.98
N LEU A 2 29.37 -0.80 0.15
CA LEU A 2 27.94 -0.61 0.44
C LEU A 2 27.20 0.19 -0.65
N ASP A 3 27.82 1.24 -1.20
CA ASP A 3 27.23 2.10 -2.24
C ASP A 3 26.93 1.35 -3.54
N PHE A 4 27.79 0.39 -3.88
CA PHE A 4 27.60 -0.43 -5.08
C PHE A 4 26.45 -1.43 -4.88
N SER A 5 26.36 -2.02 -3.69
CA SER A 5 25.27 -2.94 -3.32
C SER A 5 23.92 -2.22 -3.27
N THR A 6 23.84 -1.03 -2.64
CA THR A 6 22.61 -0.23 -2.61
C THR A 6 22.21 0.24 -4.01
N TYR A 7 23.18 0.65 -4.84
CA TYR A 7 22.93 1.00 -6.24
C TYR A 7 22.36 -0.18 -7.04
N LEU A 8 22.95 -1.38 -6.90
CA LEU A 8 22.45 -2.59 -7.56
C LEU A 8 21.03 -2.94 -7.11
N LEU A 9 20.75 -2.82 -5.80
CA LEU A 9 19.43 -3.10 -5.24
C LEU A 9 18.37 -2.14 -5.78
N TYR A 10 18.69 -0.84 -5.80
CA TYR A 10 17.84 0.19 -6.39
C TYR A 10 17.59 -0.06 -7.87
N ARG A 11 18.65 -0.34 -8.64
CA ARG A 11 18.55 -0.54 -10.09
C ARG A 11 17.75 -1.79 -10.43
N ALA A 12 18.02 -2.92 -9.76
CA ALA A 12 17.26 -4.14 -9.91
C ALA A 12 15.78 -3.93 -9.55
N GLY A 13 15.50 -3.28 -8.41
CA GLY A 13 14.14 -2.93 -8.00
C GLY A 13 13.41 -2.06 -9.04
N SER A 14 14.09 -1.05 -9.59
CA SER A 14 13.50 -0.16 -10.60
C SER A 14 13.14 -0.88 -11.91
N VAL A 15 13.99 -1.82 -12.35
CA VAL A 15 13.74 -2.63 -13.56
C VAL A 15 12.57 -3.57 -13.34
N ILE A 16 12.52 -4.23 -12.18
CA ILE A 16 11.43 -5.11 -11.78
C ILE A 16 10.11 -4.32 -11.77
N VAL A 17 10.06 -3.19 -11.06
CA VAL A 17 8.84 -2.37 -10.97
C VAL A 17 8.37 -1.87 -12.35
N ARG A 18 9.30 -1.50 -13.24
CA ARG A 18 8.96 -1.07 -14.61
C ARG A 18 8.38 -2.21 -15.45
N ALA A 19 8.97 -3.41 -15.36
CA ALA A 19 8.57 -4.58 -16.14
C ALA A 19 7.22 -5.16 -15.71
N LEU A 20 6.87 -5.09 -14.41
CA LEU A 20 5.65 -5.74 -13.92
C LEU A 20 4.37 -4.93 -14.22
N PRO A 21 3.27 -5.56 -14.67
CA PRO A 21 1.99 -4.88 -14.89
C PRO A 21 1.46 -4.20 -13.62
N LEU A 22 0.80 -3.04 -13.76
CA LEU A 22 0.19 -2.31 -12.62
C LEU A 22 -0.77 -3.19 -11.82
N ARG A 23 -1.52 -4.08 -12.49
CA ARG A 23 -2.44 -5.03 -11.84
C ARG A 23 -1.73 -5.98 -10.88
N PHE A 24 -0.52 -6.41 -11.23
CA PHE A 24 0.26 -7.28 -10.34
C PHE A 24 0.77 -6.51 -9.13
N LEU A 25 1.34 -5.32 -9.35
CA LEU A 25 1.81 -4.45 -8.28
C LEU A 25 0.68 -4.07 -7.30
N PHE A 26 -0.52 -3.82 -7.83
CA PHE A 26 -1.70 -3.55 -7.03
C PHE A 26 -2.06 -4.74 -6.14
N SER A 27 -2.09 -5.96 -6.69
CA SER A 27 -2.35 -7.19 -5.93
C SER A 27 -1.28 -7.44 -4.87
N LEU A 28 0.00 -7.25 -5.22
CA LEU A 28 1.12 -7.36 -4.29
C LEU A 28 0.97 -6.37 -3.13
N GLY A 29 0.71 -5.09 -3.42
CA GLY A 29 0.51 -4.08 -2.40
C GLY A 29 -0.73 -4.34 -1.52
N LYS A 30 -1.79 -4.96 -2.05
CA LYS A 30 -2.92 -5.44 -1.21
C LYS A 30 -2.50 -6.51 -0.22
N ILE A 31 -1.66 -7.46 -0.65
CA ILE A 31 -1.15 -8.53 0.21
C ILE A 31 -0.24 -7.93 1.29
N LEU A 32 0.70 -7.07 0.90
CA LEU A 32 1.58 -6.37 1.83
C LEU A 32 0.80 -5.50 2.83
N GLY A 33 -0.23 -4.78 2.36
CA GLY A 33 -1.13 -4.03 3.23
C GLY A 33 -1.90 -4.93 4.21
N LEU A 34 -2.30 -6.13 3.79
CA LEU A 34 -2.93 -7.11 4.68
C LEU A 34 -1.95 -7.64 5.75
N ILE A 35 -0.71 -7.91 5.34
CA ILE A 35 0.37 -8.32 6.27
C ILE A 35 0.61 -7.21 7.28
N ALA A 36 0.75 -5.96 6.83
CA ALA A 36 0.90 -4.79 7.69
C ALA A 36 -0.25 -4.67 8.70
N TRP A 37 -1.50 -4.86 8.25
CA TRP A 37 -2.67 -4.88 9.15
C TRP A 37 -2.60 -5.99 10.22
N ALA A 38 -2.01 -7.14 9.89
CA ALA A 38 -1.87 -8.26 10.83
C ALA A 38 -0.75 -8.04 11.86
N ILE A 39 0.41 -7.51 11.43
CA ILE A 39 1.60 -7.36 12.28
C ILE A 39 1.67 -6.03 13.04
N LEU A 40 0.89 -5.01 12.63
CA LEU A 40 0.90 -3.67 13.23
C LEU A 40 -0.39 -3.37 14.03
N PRO A 41 -0.58 -3.99 15.21
CA PRO A 41 -1.81 -3.81 15.99
C PRO A 41 -2.03 -2.37 16.48
N GLY A 42 -0.95 -1.62 16.74
CA GLY A 42 -1.02 -0.21 17.15
C GLY A 42 -1.63 0.68 16.06
N TYR A 43 -1.09 0.62 14.84
CA TYR A 43 -1.63 1.35 13.70
C TYR A 43 -3.05 0.90 13.32
N ARG A 44 -3.36 -0.39 13.47
CA ARG A 44 -4.72 -0.91 13.29
C ARG A 44 -5.70 -0.26 14.27
N GLY A 45 -5.33 -0.15 15.55
CA GLY A 45 -6.15 0.51 16.57
C GLY A 45 -6.39 1.99 16.27
N LEU A 46 -5.35 2.71 15.84
CA LEU A 46 -5.45 4.11 15.43
C LEU A 46 -6.39 4.29 14.24
N ALA A 47 -6.23 3.48 13.19
CA ALA A 47 -7.09 3.54 12.02
C ALA A 47 -8.56 3.21 12.36
N GLN A 48 -8.80 2.22 13.21
CA GLN A 48 -10.15 1.90 13.69
C GLN A 48 -10.76 3.05 14.49
N ARG A 49 -10.00 3.68 15.40
CA ARG A 49 -10.46 4.82 16.17
C ARG A 49 -10.78 6.01 15.27
N ASN A 50 -9.92 6.31 14.30
CA ASN A 50 -10.14 7.40 13.34
C ASN A 50 -11.41 7.16 12.51
N LEU A 51 -11.60 5.93 12.01
CA LEU A 51 -12.81 5.57 11.28
C LEU A 51 -14.05 5.57 12.18
N ALA A 52 -13.94 5.16 13.44
CA ALA A 52 -15.03 5.21 14.40
C ALA A 52 -15.45 6.66 14.70
N ILE A 53 -14.50 7.59 14.82
CA ILE A 53 -14.78 9.03 14.99
C ILE A 53 -15.45 9.59 13.72
N ALA A 54 -14.89 9.30 12.54
CA ALA A 54 -15.38 9.84 11.28
C ALA A 54 -16.76 9.29 10.87
N PHE A 55 -17.07 8.03 11.23
CA PHE A 55 -18.30 7.35 10.84
C PHE A 55 -19.21 7.02 12.04
N ALA A 56 -19.03 7.69 13.18
CA ALA A 56 -19.65 7.34 14.48
C ALA A 56 -21.16 7.04 14.43
N PRO A 57 -22.01 7.79 13.70
CA PRO A 57 -23.45 7.49 13.65
C PRO A 57 -23.86 6.59 12.47
N HIS A 58 -22.95 6.28 11.53
CA HIS A 58 -23.31 5.67 10.24
C HIS A 58 -22.82 4.24 10.05
N LYS A 59 -21.94 3.73 10.92
CA LYS A 59 -21.32 2.40 10.75
C LYS A 59 -21.18 1.64 12.05
N SER A 60 -21.53 0.37 12.01
CA SER A 60 -21.33 -0.57 13.10
C SER A 60 -19.84 -0.88 13.33
N PRO A 61 -19.45 -1.32 14.54
CA PRO A 61 -18.06 -1.72 14.81
C PRO A 61 -17.54 -2.82 13.88
N ARG A 62 -18.40 -3.70 13.39
CA ARG A 62 -18.03 -4.75 12.41
C ARG A 62 -17.66 -4.14 11.06
N GLU A 63 -18.44 -3.15 10.60
CA GLU A 63 -18.14 -2.42 9.35
C GLU A 63 -16.86 -1.61 9.46
N ILE A 64 -16.61 -0.95 10.60
CA ILE A 64 -15.37 -0.21 10.85
C ILE A 64 -14.15 -1.14 10.78
N ARG A 65 -14.22 -2.33 11.36
CA ARG A 65 -13.14 -3.33 11.27
C ARG A 65 -12.89 -3.78 9.83
N SER A 66 -13.95 -4.08 9.08
CA SER A 66 -13.86 -4.44 7.67
C SER A 66 -13.27 -3.32 6.81
N LEU A 67 -13.70 -2.08 7.07
CA LEU A 67 -13.22 -0.89 6.38
C LEU A 67 -11.75 -0.62 6.70
N THR A 68 -11.33 -0.82 7.94
CA THR A 68 -9.91 -0.72 8.33
C THR A 68 -9.06 -1.71 7.53
N ARG A 69 -9.46 -2.98 7.46
CA ARG A 69 -8.71 -3.98 6.68
C ARG A 69 -8.60 -3.57 5.20
N LYS A 70 -9.71 -3.14 4.59
CA LYS A 70 -9.72 -2.64 3.21
C LYS A 70 -8.85 -1.41 3.01
N HIS A 71 -8.82 -0.50 4.00
CA HIS A 71 -7.98 0.69 3.98
C HIS A 71 -6.50 0.31 3.94
N PHE A 72 -6.03 -0.58 4.80
CA PHE A 72 -4.64 -1.06 4.78
C PHE A 72 -4.27 -1.74 3.46
N GLN A 73 -5.16 -2.58 2.91
CA GLN A 73 -4.93 -3.19 1.60
C GLN A 73 -4.81 -2.16 0.48
N ARG A 74 -5.71 -1.17 0.44
CA ARG A 74 -5.66 -0.08 -0.57
C ARG A 74 -4.45 0.83 -0.38
N LEU A 75 -4.09 1.12 0.87
CA LEU A 75 -2.91 1.92 1.21
C LEU A 75 -1.64 1.23 0.70
N GLY A 76 -1.46 -0.06 0.99
CA GLY A 76 -0.32 -0.84 0.49
C GLY A 76 -0.31 -0.91 -1.04
N ALA A 77 -1.47 -1.16 -1.66
CA ALA A 77 -1.61 -1.17 -3.12
C ALA A 77 -1.21 0.17 -3.75
N ASN A 78 -1.71 1.28 -3.20
CA ASN A 78 -1.41 2.62 -3.67
C ASN A 78 0.08 2.94 -3.50
N LEU A 79 0.69 2.63 -2.35
CA LEU A 79 2.12 2.88 -2.12
C LEU A 79 3.00 2.17 -3.15
N ILE A 80 2.76 0.88 -3.40
CA ILE A 80 3.53 0.10 -4.39
C ILE A 80 3.28 0.63 -5.81
N CYS A 81 2.03 0.95 -6.15
CA CYS A 81 1.71 1.53 -7.45
C CYS A 81 2.35 2.91 -7.65
N SER A 82 2.42 3.75 -6.60
CA SER A 82 3.03 5.09 -6.67
C SER A 82 4.51 5.05 -7.05
N VAL A 83 5.24 4.01 -6.65
CA VAL A 83 6.64 3.81 -7.09
C VAL A 83 6.71 3.64 -8.60
N LYS A 84 5.79 2.88 -9.19
CA LYS A 84 5.72 2.71 -10.64
C LYS A 84 5.27 4.00 -11.33
N LEU A 85 4.23 4.65 -10.82
CA LEU A 85 3.68 5.89 -11.37
C LEU A 85 4.73 7.01 -11.39
N GLY A 86 5.53 7.16 -10.33
CA GLY A 86 6.62 8.14 -10.28
C GLY A 86 7.74 7.90 -11.30
N SER A 87 7.80 6.69 -11.89
CA SER A 87 8.78 6.32 -12.91
C SER A 87 8.22 6.31 -14.34
N MET A 88 6.91 6.55 -14.49
CA MET A 88 6.19 6.59 -15.76
C MET A 88 6.14 8.03 -16.30
N PRO A 89 6.29 8.23 -17.63
CA PRO A 89 6.04 9.54 -18.22
C PRO A 89 4.57 9.93 -18.03
N LEU A 90 4.33 11.21 -17.69
CA LEU A 90 3.02 11.75 -17.32
C LEU A 90 1.93 11.44 -18.36
N GLU A 91 2.31 11.37 -19.63
CA GLU A 91 1.47 11.08 -20.79
C GLU A 91 0.82 9.68 -20.76
N LYS A 92 1.36 8.73 -20.01
CA LYS A 92 0.84 7.35 -19.91
C LYS A 92 0.02 7.09 -18.64
N VAL A 93 -0.23 8.12 -17.83
CA VAL A 93 -0.93 8.02 -16.55
C VAL A 93 -2.42 8.38 -16.67
N ALA A 94 -2.83 9.05 -17.75
CA ALA A 94 -4.21 9.47 -18.02
C ALA A 94 -4.96 8.49 -18.93
#